data_AF-A0A926C9R6-F1
#
_entry.id   AF-A0A926C9R6-F1
#
_cell.length_a   1.000
_cell.length_b   1.000
_cell.length_c   1.000
_cell.angle_alpha   90.00
_cell.angle_beta   90.00
_cell.angle_gamma   90.00
#
_symmetry.space_group_name_H-M   'P 1'
#
loop_
_entity.id
_entity.type
_entity.pdbx_description
1 polymer ?
#
loop_
_entity_poly.entity_id
_entity_poly.type
_entity_poly.pdbx_seq_one_letter_code
_entity_poly.pdbx_strand_id
1 'polypeptide(L)'
;PMGVPLPPAIPRDAARSRLGLPADAPVLASFGHVNPYKRIEPVLRAIRQLRASHPGLRYVLVGSVSPNYDLRALVQRHGLEDVVSLTGYLERNQFEDYVAAADICLNLRHPTAGESSASLLRLLGAGRPTLVTASGSFAELPPDVAAQVDPDASEGDLIVAYCTLLLNNPEIAGTLGGQARDFVAREHTLEQAAIGYIRFLSKCYGWGEQPSALSPQPSALSPKPFFGPQPSALSPQPFFGPQPSALSLVALSQAAQPTNNNQQANPALAAAAEALASLGATEDDTALLASTAQAIKQLEG
;
A
#
# COMPACT_ATOMS: atom_id res chain seq x y z
N PRO A 1 -6.48 -13.10 -2.69
CA PRO A 1 -6.56 -11.62 -2.66
C PRO A 1 -5.17 -11.04 -2.97
N MET A 2 -5.08 -9.89 -3.63
CA MET A 2 -3.79 -9.22 -3.82
C MET A 2 -3.24 -8.78 -2.45
N GLY A 3 -2.00 -9.18 -2.14
CA GLY A 3 -1.31 -8.77 -0.92
C GLY A 3 -0.57 -7.45 -1.13
N VAL A 4 -0.69 -6.52 -0.18
CA VAL A 4 0.07 -5.27 -0.18
C VAL A 4 0.65 -5.00 1.22
N PRO A 5 1.88 -4.49 1.34
CA PRO A 5 2.37 -3.98 2.62
C PRO A 5 1.45 -2.87 3.12
N LEU A 6 1.08 -2.93 4.40
CA LEU A 6 0.24 -1.90 5.00
C LEU A 6 1.00 -0.56 5.02
N PRO A 7 0.46 0.52 4.43
CA PRO A 7 1.14 1.81 4.39
C PRO A 7 1.43 2.39 5.78
N PRO A 8 2.55 3.14 5.92
CA PRO A 8 2.86 3.83 7.16
C PRO A 8 1.78 4.85 7.51
N ALA A 9 1.56 5.07 8.81
CA ALA A 9 0.70 6.14 9.27
C ALA A 9 1.46 7.47 9.24
N ILE A 10 1.21 8.26 8.19
CA ILE A 10 1.81 9.58 8.03
C ILE A 10 0.80 10.65 8.47
N PRO A 11 1.14 11.56 9.41
CA PRO A 11 0.26 12.66 9.77
C PRO A 11 0.03 13.60 8.57
N ARG A 12 -1.25 13.90 8.31
CA ARG A 12 -1.69 14.76 7.20
C ARG A 12 -0.94 16.09 7.15
N ASP A 13 -0.82 16.79 8.27
CA ASP A 13 -0.23 18.12 8.32
C ASP A 13 1.28 18.09 8.05
N ALA A 14 1.97 17.04 8.50
CA ALA A 14 3.38 16.82 8.19
C ALA A 14 3.59 16.55 6.69
N ALA A 15 2.72 15.74 6.07
CA ALA A 15 2.75 15.50 4.63
C ALA A 15 2.48 16.79 3.83
N ARG A 16 1.47 17.57 4.22
CA ARG A 16 1.16 18.86 3.58
C ARG A 16 2.32 19.85 3.69
N SER A 17 2.96 19.94 4.85
CA SER A 17 4.14 20.78 5.03
C SER A 17 5.29 20.37 4.11
N ARG A 18 5.56 19.06 3.93
CA ARG A 18 6.60 18.59 3.00
C ARG A 18 6.27 18.90 1.55
N LEU A 19 5.00 18.84 1.18
CA LEU A 19 4.51 19.06 -0.19
C LEU A 19 4.23 20.53 -0.52
N GLY A 20 4.28 21.44 0.46
CA GLY A 20 3.88 22.84 0.28
C GLY A 20 2.39 23.02 0.01
N LEU A 21 1.55 22.07 0.43
CA LEU A 21 0.09 22.16 0.31
C LEU A 21 -0.50 22.99 1.47
N PRO A 22 -1.55 23.80 1.25
CA PRO A 22 -2.17 24.57 2.33
C PRO A 22 -2.77 23.66 3.40
N ALA A 23 -2.60 24.02 4.68
CA ALA A 23 -3.07 23.22 5.82
C ALA A 23 -4.60 23.06 5.84
N ASP A 24 -5.33 24.13 5.49
CA ASP A 24 -6.79 24.19 5.65
C ASP A 24 -7.55 24.00 4.32
N ALA A 25 -6.85 23.89 3.18
CA ALA A 25 -7.49 23.70 1.90
C ALA A 25 -8.00 22.25 1.75
N PRO A 26 -9.20 22.03 1.20
CA PRO A 26 -9.65 20.71 0.78
C PRO A 26 -8.75 20.16 -0.35
N VAL A 27 -8.22 18.95 -0.19
CA VAL A 27 -7.37 18.29 -1.17
C VAL A 27 -8.03 16.98 -1.60
N LEU A 28 -8.52 16.97 -2.84
CA LEU A 28 -8.93 15.75 -3.52
C LEU A 28 -7.75 15.22 -4.35
N ALA A 29 -7.59 13.90 -4.46
CA ALA A 29 -6.50 13.35 -5.25
C ALA A 29 -6.85 12.04 -5.97
N SER A 30 -6.35 11.89 -7.20
CA SER A 30 -6.40 10.64 -7.96
C SER A 30 -5.00 10.12 -8.19
N PHE A 31 -4.81 8.81 -8.03
CA PHE A 31 -3.48 8.19 -8.02
C PHE A 31 -3.28 7.18 -9.15
N GLY A 32 -2.04 7.07 -9.63
CA GLY A 32 -1.61 6.13 -10.66
C GLY A 32 -1.59 6.73 -12.05
N HIS A 33 -1.36 5.88 -13.06
CA HIS A 33 -1.26 6.32 -14.45
C HIS A 33 -2.58 6.98 -14.92
N VAL A 34 -2.51 8.24 -15.34
CA VAL A 34 -3.66 9.05 -15.74
C VAL A 34 -4.00 8.75 -17.20
N ASN A 35 -5.17 8.16 -17.40
CA ASN A 35 -5.65 7.71 -18.70
C ASN A 35 -7.17 7.93 -18.82
N PRO A 36 -7.79 7.70 -20.01
CA PRO A 36 -9.23 7.89 -20.19
C PRO A 36 -10.11 7.07 -19.24
N TYR A 37 -9.65 5.89 -18.81
CA TYR A 37 -10.41 5.01 -17.95
C TYR A 37 -10.52 5.53 -16.52
N LYS A 38 -9.64 6.44 -16.08
CA LYS A 38 -9.61 7.02 -14.71
C LYS A 38 -10.76 7.97 -14.39
N ARG A 39 -11.75 8.13 -15.28
CA ARG A 39 -12.94 8.98 -15.08
C ARG A 39 -12.62 10.38 -14.57
N ILE A 40 -11.54 10.97 -15.08
CA ILE A 40 -11.10 12.31 -14.65
C ILE A 40 -12.13 13.38 -15.04
N GLU A 41 -12.77 13.27 -16.20
CA GLU A 41 -13.75 14.26 -16.66
C GLU A 41 -14.98 14.39 -15.73
N PRO A 42 -15.66 13.31 -15.32
CA PRO A 42 -16.69 13.38 -14.27
C PRO A 42 -16.21 14.06 -12.99
N VAL A 43 -15.00 13.75 -12.54
CA VAL A 43 -14.38 14.39 -11.36
C VAL A 43 -14.20 15.89 -11.57
N LEU A 44 -13.72 16.33 -12.73
CA LEU A 44 -13.57 17.75 -13.05
C LEU A 44 -14.92 18.48 -13.06
N ARG A 45 -15.99 17.84 -13.57
CA ARG A 45 -17.35 18.41 -13.50
C ARG A 45 -17.82 18.56 -12.06
N ALA A 46 -17.57 17.57 -11.20
CA ALA A 46 -17.88 17.64 -9.78
C ALA A 46 -17.08 18.74 -9.07
N ILE A 47 -15.77 18.85 -9.34
CA ILE A 47 -14.90 19.88 -8.76
C ILE A 47 -15.38 21.29 -9.09
N ARG A 48 -15.89 21.54 -10.31
CA ARG A 48 -16.48 22.85 -10.67
C ARG A 48 -17.64 23.23 -9.75
N GLN A 49 -18.42 22.27 -9.29
CA GLN A 49 -19.51 22.51 -8.34
C GLN A 49 -18.96 22.67 -6.91
N LEU A 50 -18.07 21.77 -6.49
CA LEU A 50 -17.51 21.75 -5.13
C LEU A 50 -16.69 22.99 -4.80
N ARG A 51 -15.97 23.57 -5.77
CA ARG A 51 -15.13 24.77 -5.53
C ARG A 51 -15.94 26.02 -5.13
N ALA A 52 -17.25 26.03 -5.37
CA ALA A 52 -18.12 27.13 -4.95
C ALA A 52 -18.39 27.12 -3.43
N SER A 53 -18.51 25.93 -2.84
CA SER A 53 -18.73 25.74 -1.41
C SER A 53 -17.44 25.49 -0.61
N HIS A 54 -16.34 25.17 -1.30
CA HIS A 54 -15.05 24.85 -0.70
C HIS A 54 -13.93 25.74 -1.28
N PRO A 55 -13.81 27.01 -0.81
CA PRO A 55 -12.76 27.91 -1.27
C PRO A 55 -11.36 27.32 -1.07
N GLY A 56 -10.49 27.48 -2.07
CA GLY A 56 -9.12 26.97 -2.01
C GLY A 56 -8.98 25.47 -2.28
N LEU A 57 -10.07 24.76 -2.63
CA LEU A 57 -10.03 23.35 -3.02
C LEU A 57 -8.95 23.09 -4.08
N ARG A 58 -8.19 22.02 -3.88
CA ARG A 58 -7.16 21.52 -4.79
C ARG A 58 -7.53 20.13 -5.27
N TYR A 59 -7.25 19.85 -6.54
CA TYR A 59 -7.31 18.50 -7.08
C TYR A 59 -5.96 18.09 -7.63
N VAL A 60 -5.37 17.05 -7.06
CA VAL A 60 -4.03 16.60 -7.41
C VAL A 60 -4.11 15.28 -8.18
N LEU A 61 -3.57 15.28 -9.39
CA LEU A 61 -3.38 14.09 -10.20
C LEU A 61 -1.96 13.56 -9.96
N VAL A 62 -1.87 12.45 -9.24
CA VAL A 62 -0.61 11.86 -8.79
C VAL A 62 -0.23 10.68 -9.68
N GLY A 63 0.57 10.96 -10.71
CA GLY A 63 1.05 9.96 -11.66
C GLY A 63 1.39 10.54 -13.03
N SER A 64 1.97 9.69 -13.89
CA SER A 64 2.25 10.03 -15.29
C SER A 64 0.97 10.00 -16.14
N VAL A 65 0.93 10.82 -17.18
CA VAL A 65 -0.18 10.89 -18.13
C VAL A 65 0.10 9.95 -19.31
N SER A 66 -0.93 9.26 -19.79
CA SER A 66 -0.84 8.46 -21.01
C SER A 66 -0.48 9.34 -22.21
N PRO A 67 0.46 8.93 -23.08
CA PRO A 67 0.94 9.75 -24.21
C PRO A 67 -0.16 10.30 -25.12
N ASN A 68 -1.29 9.58 -25.25
CA ASN A 68 -2.40 9.93 -26.13
C ASN A 68 -3.59 10.56 -25.38
N TYR A 69 -3.38 11.00 -24.14
CA TYR A 69 -4.42 11.61 -23.32
C TYR A 69 -4.12 13.08 -23.06
N ASP A 70 -4.82 13.97 -23.76
CA ASP A 70 -4.67 15.42 -23.60
C ASP A 70 -5.39 15.93 -22.34
N LEU A 71 -4.79 15.62 -21.19
CA LEU A 71 -5.27 16.05 -19.89
C LEU A 71 -5.29 17.59 -19.77
N ARG A 72 -4.32 18.28 -20.38
CA ARG A 72 -4.22 19.74 -20.29
C ARG A 72 -5.42 20.41 -20.97
N ALA A 73 -5.75 20.01 -22.20
CA ALA A 73 -6.93 20.52 -22.89
C ALA A 73 -8.22 20.17 -22.13
N LEU A 74 -8.30 18.96 -21.54
CA LEU A 74 -9.45 18.58 -20.72
C LEU A 74 -9.63 19.52 -19.51
N VAL A 75 -8.57 19.77 -18.74
CA VAL A 75 -8.62 20.69 -17.58
C VAL A 75 -8.98 22.12 -18.03
N GLN A 76 -8.40 22.59 -19.14
CA GLN A 76 -8.68 23.92 -19.69
C GLN A 76 -10.13 24.08 -20.14
N ARG A 77 -10.72 23.07 -20.80
CA ARG A 77 -12.15 23.10 -21.17
C ARG A 77 -13.07 23.23 -19.96
N HIS A 78 -12.62 22.75 -18.80
CA HIS A 78 -13.34 22.90 -17.54
C HIS A 78 -12.94 24.15 -16.74
N GLY A 79 -12.00 24.98 -17.21
CA GLY A 79 -11.60 26.22 -16.50
C GLY A 79 -11.12 25.95 -15.08
N LEU A 80 -10.32 24.89 -14.90
CA LEU A 80 -9.84 24.42 -13.59
C LEU A 80 -8.30 24.42 -13.49
N GLU A 81 -7.61 25.16 -14.35
CA GLU A 81 -6.14 25.25 -14.36
C GLU A 81 -5.56 25.78 -13.05
N ASP A 82 -6.33 26.56 -12.29
CA ASP A 82 -5.96 27.11 -10.99
C ASP A 82 -6.20 26.12 -9.82
N VAL A 83 -6.97 25.06 -10.06
CA VAL A 83 -7.39 24.07 -9.06
C VAL A 83 -6.68 22.74 -9.24
N VAL A 84 -6.40 22.35 -10.48
CA VAL A 84 -5.85 21.03 -10.83
C VAL A 84 -4.34 21.08 -10.99
N SER A 85 -3.63 20.22 -10.29
CA SER A 85 -2.19 20.02 -10.47
C SER A 85 -1.87 18.58 -10.87
N LEU A 86 -0.77 18.40 -11.60
CA LEU A 86 -0.26 17.10 -12.02
C LEU A 86 1.18 16.95 -11.52
N THR A 87 1.47 15.84 -10.85
CA THR A 87 2.80 15.61 -10.27
C THR A 87 3.78 14.92 -11.22
N GLY A 88 3.27 14.19 -12.21
CA GLY A 88 4.07 13.19 -12.93
C GLY A 88 4.32 11.94 -12.10
N TYR A 89 5.24 11.09 -12.56
CA TYR A 89 5.64 9.89 -11.81
C TYR A 89 6.43 10.29 -10.55
N LEU A 90 6.12 9.65 -9.42
CA LEU A 90 6.75 9.92 -8.13
C LEU A 90 7.34 8.65 -7.53
N GLU A 91 8.39 8.83 -6.75
CA GLU A 91 8.94 7.80 -5.88
C GLU A 91 7.96 7.42 -4.76
N ARG A 92 8.16 6.24 -4.16
CA ARG A 92 7.25 5.65 -3.17
C ARG A 92 6.96 6.59 -1.99
N ASN A 93 7.99 7.22 -1.43
CA ASN A 93 7.86 8.12 -0.29
C ASN A 93 7.03 9.37 -0.61
N GLN A 94 7.27 10.00 -1.77
CA GLN A 94 6.51 11.15 -2.23
C GLN A 94 5.06 10.77 -2.55
N PHE A 95 4.85 9.59 -3.15
CA PHE A 95 3.52 9.03 -3.35
C PHE A 95 2.77 8.90 -2.01
N GLU A 96 3.40 8.32 -0.99
CA GLU A 96 2.80 8.16 0.34
C GLU A 96 2.48 9.51 1.01
N ASP A 97 3.32 10.52 0.81
CA ASP A 97 3.03 11.88 1.27
C ASP A 97 1.78 12.44 0.61
N TYR A 98 1.61 12.28 -0.71
CA TYR A 98 0.39 12.74 -1.38
C TYR A 98 -0.86 11.97 -0.94
N VAL A 99 -0.73 10.66 -0.69
CA VAL A 99 -1.83 9.87 -0.11
C VAL A 99 -2.22 10.42 1.25
N ALA A 100 -1.26 10.65 2.14
CA ALA A 100 -1.51 11.17 3.48
C ALA A 100 -2.06 12.61 3.51
N ALA A 101 -1.65 13.44 2.54
CA ALA A 101 -2.09 14.83 2.43
C ALA A 101 -3.53 14.99 1.89
N ALA A 102 -4.02 14.00 1.14
CA ALA A 102 -5.36 14.02 0.57
C ALA A 102 -6.44 13.86 1.66
N ASP A 103 -7.48 14.69 1.57
CA ASP A 103 -8.69 14.55 2.39
C ASP A 103 -9.61 13.46 1.83
N ILE A 104 -9.67 13.34 0.50
CA ILE A 104 -10.45 12.31 -0.20
C ILE A 104 -9.65 11.81 -1.41
N CYS A 105 -9.57 10.49 -1.57
CA CYS A 105 -8.98 9.87 -2.73
C CYS A 105 -10.05 9.40 -3.72
N LEU A 106 -9.84 9.66 -5.00
CA LEU A 106 -10.75 9.29 -6.08
C LEU A 106 -10.10 8.17 -6.91
N ASN A 107 -10.66 6.96 -6.85
CA ASN A 107 -10.23 5.81 -7.64
C ASN A 107 -11.38 5.33 -8.53
N LEU A 108 -11.84 6.24 -9.38
CA LEU A 108 -12.92 5.97 -10.32
C LEU A 108 -12.37 5.37 -11.62
N ARG A 109 -13.07 4.36 -12.14
CA ARG A 109 -12.65 3.62 -13.33
C ARG A 109 -13.83 3.09 -14.13
N HIS A 110 -13.87 3.39 -15.43
CA HIS A 110 -14.82 2.75 -16.34
C HIS A 110 -14.35 2.84 -17.81
N PRO A 111 -14.49 1.77 -18.62
CA PRO A 111 -14.92 0.42 -18.24
C PRO A 111 -13.87 -0.31 -17.38
N THR A 112 -14.27 -1.43 -16.75
CA THR A 112 -13.35 -2.31 -16.02
C THR A 112 -12.69 -3.32 -16.96
N ALA A 113 -11.41 -3.65 -16.74
CA ALA A 113 -10.73 -4.75 -17.41
C ALA A 113 -10.56 -6.00 -16.49
N GLY A 114 -11.36 -6.11 -15.41
CA GLY A 114 -11.23 -7.18 -14.42
C GLY A 114 -10.01 -7.01 -13.50
N GLU A 115 -9.49 -5.80 -13.41
CA GLU A 115 -8.25 -5.48 -12.71
C GLU A 115 -8.35 -5.51 -11.17
N SER A 116 -7.24 -5.85 -10.53
CA SER A 116 -6.99 -5.55 -9.11
C SER A 116 -6.11 -4.31 -9.00
N SER A 117 -6.48 -3.35 -8.16
CA SER A 117 -5.77 -2.06 -8.09
C SER A 117 -4.86 -1.95 -6.89
N ALA A 118 -3.55 -2.16 -7.10
CA ALA A 118 -2.55 -1.99 -6.05
C ALA A 118 -2.45 -0.53 -5.54
N SER A 119 -2.90 0.46 -6.33
CA SER A 119 -3.03 1.84 -5.85
C SER A 119 -4.22 1.96 -4.91
N LEU A 120 -5.40 1.41 -5.25
CA LEU A 120 -6.58 1.42 -4.37
C LEU A 120 -6.27 0.85 -2.99
N LEU A 121 -5.66 -0.35 -2.92
CA LEU A 121 -5.33 -0.98 -1.64
C LEU A 121 -4.35 -0.16 -0.80
N ARG A 122 -3.47 0.64 -1.43
CA ARG A 122 -2.60 1.59 -0.70
C ARG A 122 -3.36 2.80 -0.17
N LEU A 123 -4.39 3.29 -0.88
CA LEU A 123 -5.25 4.38 -0.39
C LEU A 123 -6.07 3.90 0.82
N LEU A 124 -6.71 2.75 0.68
CA LEU A 124 -7.49 2.11 1.74
C LEU A 124 -6.60 1.76 2.93
N GLY A 125 -5.43 1.16 2.70
CA GLY A 125 -4.46 0.82 3.75
C GLY A 125 -3.84 2.03 4.45
N ALA A 126 -3.75 3.19 3.78
CA ALA A 126 -3.39 4.46 4.41
C ALA A 126 -4.54 5.08 5.22
N GLY A 127 -5.70 4.42 5.25
CA GLY A 127 -6.90 4.87 5.92
C GLY A 127 -7.42 6.19 5.38
N ARG A 128 -7.39 6.36 4.05
CA ARG A 128 -7.92 7.55 3.39
C ARG A 128 -9.35 7.30 2.93
N PRO A 129 -10.29 8.24 3.18
CA PRO A 129 -11.62 8.19 2.58
C PRO A 129 -11.48 8.08 1.07
N THR A 130 -12.05 7.03 0.48
CA THR A 130 -11.85 6.73 -0.94
C THR A 130 -13.19 6.50 -1.64
N LEU A 131 -13.37 7.17 -2.78
CA LEU A 131 -14.48 6.89 -3.70
C LEU A 131 -13.99 5.92 -4.78
N VAL A 132 -14.80 4.92 -5.09
CA VAL A 132 -14.54 3.92 -6.12
C VAL A 132 -15.74 3.79 -7.05
N THR A 133 -15.51 3.33 -8.28
CA THR A 133 -16.63 2.98 -9.16
C THR A 133 -17.25 1.65 -8.69
N ALA A 134 -18.59 1.59 -8.60
CA ALA A 134 -19.36 0.40 -8.23
C ALA A 134 -19.39 -0.65 -9.36
N SER A 135 -18.23 -1.17 -9.76
CA SER A 135 -18.11 -2.14 -10.86
C SER A 135 -16.91 -3.07 -10.69
N GLY A 136 -17.05 -4.31 -11.18
CA GLY A 136 -16.01 -5.34 -11.10
C GLY A 136 -15.56 -5.59 -9.65
N SER A 137 -14.24 -5.77 -9.46
CA SER A 137 -13.63 -6.04 -8.15
C SER A 137 -13.89 -4.94 -7.11
N PHE A 138 -14.24 -3.72 -7.52
CA PHE A 138 -14.51 -2.61 -6.60
C PHE A 138 -15.92 -2.68 -6.01
N ALA A 139 -16.88 -3.30 -6.71
CA ALA A 139 -18.23 -3.53 -6.20
C ALA A 139 -18.25 -4.58 -5.07
N GLU A 140 -17.24 -5.44 -5.01
CA GLU A 140 -17.07 -6.47 -3.97
C GLU A 140 -16.55 -5.91 -2.64
N LEU A 141 -16.12 -4.64 -2.60
CA LEU A 141 -15.70 -4.00 -1.36
C LEU A 141 -16.89 -3.90 -0.38
N PRO A 142 -16.66 -4.14 0.92
CA PRO A 142 -17.68 -3.90 1.92
C PRO A 142 -18.20 -2.45 1.87
N PRO A 143 -19.50 -2.21 2.12
CA PRO A 143 -20.11 -0.87 2.02
C PRO A 143 -19.46 0.21 2.91
N ASP A 144 -18.78 -0.21 3.98
CA ASP A 144 -18.14 0.64 4.97
C ASP A 144 -16.63 0.84 4.74
N VAL A 145 -16.10 0.34 3.62
CA VAL A 145 -14.67 0.46 3.27
C VAL A 145 -14.40 1.57 2.25
N ALA A 146 -15.36 1.86 1.37
CA ALA A 146 -15.24 2.89 0.35
C ALA A 146 -16.62 3.41 -0.06
N ALA A 147 -16.70 4.67 -0.47
CA ALA A 147 -17.90 5.23 -1.06
C ALA A 147 -18.00 4.77 -2.53
N GLN A 148 -19.04 4.00 -2.85
CA GLN A 148 -19.25 3.46 -4.18
C GLN A 148 -20.08 4.41 -5.05
N VAL A 149 -19.58 4.70 -6.25
CA VAL A 149 -20.20 5.57 -7.26
C VAL A 149 -20.61 4.73 -8.46
N ASP A 150 -21.89 4.75 -8.81
CA ASP A 150 -22.41 4.06 -9.98
C ASP A 150 -21.92 4.74 -11.28
N PRO A 151 -21.39 3.98 -12.27
CA PRO A 151 -20.88 4.54 -13.52
C PRO A 151 -22.02 4.80 -14.53
N ASP A 152 -23.08 5.47 -14.09
CA ASP A 152 -24.26 5.80 -14.89
C ASP A 152 -24.52 7.31 -14.93
N ALA A 153 -25.74 7.73 -15.25
CA ALA A 153 -26.11 9.14 -15.29
C ALA A 153 -25.97 9.86 -13.94
N SER A 154 -25.98 9.13 -12.82
CA SER A 154 -25.84 9.65 -11.46
C SER A 154 -24.39 9.84 -11.01
N GLU A 155 -23.40 9.34 -11.76
CA GLU A 155 -21.99 9.31 -11.36
C GLU A 155 -21.50 10.68 -10.87
N GLY A 156 -21.79 11.75 -11.62
CA GLY A 156 -21.38 13.11 -11.26
C GLY A 156 -22.02 13.61 -9.96
N ASP A 157 -23.31 13.34 -9.78
CA ASP A 157 -24.07 13.78 -8.60
C ASP A 157 -23.62 13.03 -7.35
N LEU A 158 -23.34 11.73 -7.47
CA LEU A 158 -22.78 10.90 -6.41
C LEU A 158 -21.38 11.38 -5.99
N ILE A 159 -20.51 11.73 -6.93
CA ILE A 159 -19.18 12.30 -6.60
C ILE A 159 -19.35 13.59 -5.79
N VAL A 160 -20.25 14.48 -6.19
CA VAL A 160 -20.51 15.74 -5.47
C VAL A 160 -21.08 15.46 -4.07
N ALA A 161 -22.06 14.56 -3.97
CA ALA A 161 -22.71 14.23 -2.71
C ALA A 161 -21.73 13.63 -1.70
N TYR A 162 -20.95 12.62 -2.09
CA TYR A 162 -19.97 11.98 -1.21
C TYR A 162 -18.83 12.92 -0.84
N CYS A 163 -18.28 13.69 -1.80
CA CYS A 163 -17.24 14.67 -1.48
C CYS A 163 -17.76 15.73 -0.49
N THR A 164 -18.98 16.24 -0.69
CA THR A 164 -19.59 17.22 0.22
C THR A 164 -19.81 16.62 1.61
N LEU A 165 -20.33 15.40 1.70
CA LEU A 165 -20.53 14.70 2.97
C LEU A 165 -19.20 14.55 3.73
N LEU A 166 -18.18 14.02 3.07
CA LEU A 166 -16.90 13.71 3.69
C LEU A 166 -16.09 14.96 4.06
N LEU A 167 -16.12 16.01 3.23
CA LEU A 167 -15.44 17.29 3.52
C LEU A 167 -16.09 18.02 4.70
N ASN A 168 -17.42 17.94 4.84
CA ASN A 168 -18.16 18.62 5.91
C ASN A 168 -18.25 17.81 7.20
N ASN A 169 -17.94 16.51 7.16
CA ASN A 169 -18.07 15.62 8.32
C ASN A 169 -16.77 14.81 8.51
N PRO A 170 -15.74 15.41 9.13
CA PRO A 170 -14.44 14.76 9.35
C PRO A 170 -14.51 13.46 10.16
N GLU A 171 -15.52 13.32 11.03
CA GLU A 171 -15.75 12.09 11.80
C GLU A 171 -16.18 10.94 10.88
N ILE A 172 -17.14 11.17 9.97
CA ILE A 172 -17.59 10.18 8.98
C ILE A 172 -16.43 9.80 8.06
N ALA A 173 -15.65 10.79 7.62
CA ALA A 173 -14.45 10.55 6.81
C ALA A 173 -13.41 9.71 7.57
N GLY A 174 -13.16 10.04 8.85
CA GLY A 174 -12.26 9.29 9.72
C GLY A 174 -12.71 7.84 9.90
N THR A 175 -14.00 7.61 10.12
CA THR A 175 -14.59 6.28 10.28
C THR A 175 -14.46 5.45 9.00
N LEU A 176 -14.84 6.00 7.84
CA LEU A 176 -14.69 5.34 6.54
C LEU A 176 -13.21 4.97 6.26
N GLY A 177 -12.29 5.91 6.54
CA GLY A 177 -10.86 5.66 6.40
C GLY A 177 -10.33 4.60 7.37
N GLY A 178 -10.78 4.61 8.63
CA GLY A 178 -10.41 3.62 9.63
C GLY A 178 -10.85 2.21 9.23
N GLN A 179 -12.11 2.05 8.84
CA GLN A 179 -12.67 0.79 8.36
C GLN A 179 -11.92 0.27 7.11
N ALA A 180 -11.56 1.17 6.19
CA ALA A 180 -10.76 0.83 5.04
C ALA A 180 -9.37 0.29 5.40
N ARG A 181 -8.70 0.92 6.37
CA ARG A 181 -7.37 0.49 6.83
C ARG A 181 -7.45 -0.87 7.50
N ASP A 182 -8.43 -1.08 8.37
CA ASP A 182 -8.64 -2.34 9.08
C ASP A 182 -8.97 -3.48 8.12
N PHE A 183 -9.78 -3.21 7.10
CA PHE A 183 -10.07 -4.16 6.04
C PHE A 183 -8.80 -4.60 5.30
N VAL A 184 -7.96 -3.65 4.87
CA VAL A 184 -6.70 -3.98 4.18
C VAL A 184 -5.73 -4.74 5.09
N ALA A 185 -5.61 -4.32 6.35
CA ALA A 185 -4.75 -4.97 7.33
C ALA A 185 -5.18 -6.42 7.65
N ARG A 186 -6.47 -6.75 7.45
CA ARG A 186 -7.01 -8.10 7.68
C ARG A 186 -7.00 -8.97 6.43
N GLU A 187 -7.48 -8.46 5.29
CA GLU A 187 -7.80 -9.28 4.11
C GLU A 187 -6.74 -9.22 3.00
N HIS A 188 -5.88 -8.19 3.00
CA HIS A 188 -4.95 -7.88 1.91
C HIS A 188 -3.48 -7.90 2.35
N THR A 189 -3.14 -8.73 3.34
CA THR A 189 -1.74 -8.95 3.74
C THR A 189 -1.01 -9.84 2.75
N LEU A 190 0.33 -9.77 2.75
CA LEU A 190 1.16 -10.66 1.94
C LEU A 190 0.98 -12.13 2.36
N GLU A 191 0.84 -12.36 3.66
CA GLU A 191 0.58 -13.67 4.26
C GLU A 191 -0.75 -14.25 3.76
N GLN A 192 -1.82 -13.46 3.74
CA GLN A 192 -3.12 -13.92 3.30
C GLN A 192 -3.15 -14.20 1.79
N ALA A 193 -2.40 -13.42 1.00
CA ALA A 193 -2.20 -13.70 -0.41
C ALA A 193 -1.48 -15.05 -0.62
N ALA A 194 -0.37 -15.28 0.09
CA ALA A 194 0.37 -16.54 0.04
C ALA A 194 -0.47 -17.75 0.47
N ILE A 195 -1.23 -17.63 1.57
CA ILE A 195 -2.17 -18.68 2.02
C ILE A 195 -3.21 -18.97 0.94
N GLY A 196 -3.74 -17.94 0.28
CA GLY A 196 -4.68 -18.08 -0.84
C GLY A 196 -4.11 -18.91 -1.98
N TYR A 197 -2.87 -18.64 -2.39
CA TYR A 197 -2.18 -19.41 -3.42
C TYR A 197 -1.93 -20.86 -3.00
N ILE A 198 -1.45 -21.09 -1.77
CA ILE A 198 -1.21 -22.45 -1.26
C ILE A 198 -2.51 -23.25 -1.23
N ARG A 199 -3.61 -22.65 -0.76
CA ARG A 199 -4.94 -23.30 -0.74
C ARG A 199 -5.39 -23.68 -2.15
N PHE A 200 -5.23 -22.79 -3.12
CA PHE A 200 -5.57 -23.06 -4.51
C PHE A 200 -4.74 -24.22 -5.09
N LEU A 201 -3.41 -24.18 -4.94
CA LEU A 201 -2.52 -25.23 -5.42
C LEU A 201 -2.81 -26.58 -4.74
N SER A 202 -3.07 -26.58 -3.43
CA SER A 202 -3.40 -27.79 -2.68
C SER A 202 -4.68 -28.45 -3.22
N LYS A 203 -5.67 -27.65 -3.62
CA LYS A 203 -6.90 -28.14 -4.27
C LYS A 203 -6.62 -28.72 -5.66
N CYS A 204 -5.75 -28.09 -6.45
CA CYS A 204 -5.42 -28.53 -7.81
C CYS A 204 -4.60 -29.84 -7.84
N TYR A 205 -3.71 -30.03 -6.86
CA TYR A 205 -2.75 -31.14 -6.85
C TYR A 205 -2.98 -32.17 -5.73
N GLY A 206 -4.03 -32.00 -4.92
CA GLY A 206 -4.39 -32.95 -3.86
C GLY A 206 -3.41 -32.98 -2.69
N TRP A 207 -2.74 -31.87 -2.36
CA TRP A 207 -1.74 -31.78 -1.30
C TRP A 207 -2.33 -31.81 0.14
N GLY A 208 -3.65 -31.98 0.29
CA GLY A 208 -4.36 -31.92 1.58
C GLY A 208 -4.65 -30.49 2.06
N GLU A 209 -5.55 -30.32 3.05
CA GLU A 209 -5.75 -29.03 3.73
C GLU A 209 -4.57 -28.72 4.66
N GLN A 210 -3.53 -28.06 4.11
CA GLN A 210 -2.33 -27.46 4.71
C GLN A 210 -1.57 -28.16 5.88
N PRO A 211 -0.21 -28.16 5.85
CA PRO A 211 0.63 -28.49 7.00
C PRO A 211 0.45 -27.46 8.13
N SER A 212 0.49 -27.93 9.38
CA SER A 212 0.28 -27.19 10.63
C SER A 212 1.19 -25.95 10.88
N ALA A 213 2.08 -25.62 9.95
CA ALA A 213 3.14 -24.61 10.10
C ALA A 213 2.69 -23.16 9.85
N LEU A 214 1.46 -22.91 9.39
CA LEU A 214 0.95 -21.56 9.04
C LEU A 214 -0.02 -20.97 10.07
N SER A 215 -0.10 -21.56 11.27
CA SER A 215 -0.83 -20.92 12.38
C SER A 215 -0.11 -19.61 12.78
N PRO A 216 -0.82 -18.48 12.98
CA PRO A 216 -0.19 -17.21 13.36
C PRO A 216 0.48 -17.37 14.72
N GLN A 217 1.80 -17.48 14.74
CA GLN A 217 2.60 -17.38 15.96
C GLN A 217 2.68 -15.89 16.34
N PRO A 218 2.44 -15.50 17.60
CA PRO A 218 2.68 -14.14 18.05
C PRO A 218 4.14 -13.74 17.79
N SER A 219 4.33 -12.57 17.21
CA SER A 219 5.59 -12.08 16.64
C SER A 219 6.76 -12.11 17.62
N ALA A 220 7.66 -13.08 17.46
CA ALA A 220 9.00 -13.07 18.05
C ALA A 220 10.03 -12.50 17.07
N LEU A 221 9.77 -11.31 16.53
CA LEU A 221 10.80 -10.53 15.83
C LEU A 221 11.29 -9.43 16.78
N SER A 222 12.10 -9.85 17.76
CA SER A 222 13.06 -8.91 18.36
C SER A 222 14.10 -8.57 17.27
N PRO A 223 14.41 -7.29 17.02
CA PRO A 223 15.41 -6.94 16.02
C PRO A 223 16.77 -7.49 16.47
N LYS A 224 17.33 -8.43 15.70
CA LYS A 224 18.73 -8.85 15.88
C LYS A 224 19.63 -7.68 15.41
N PRO A 225 20.67 -7.31 16.17
CA PRO A 225 21.62 -6.29 15.73
C PRO A 225 22.35 -6.77 14.48
N PHE A 226 22.27 -5.97 13.43
CA PHE A 226 22.93 -6.20 12.15
C PHE A 226 24.44 -5.97 12.32
N PHE A 227 25.22 -7.05 12.43
CA PHE A 227 26.67 -6.97 12.28
C PHE A 227 27.01 -6.97 10.79
N GLY A 228 27.08 -5.79 10.19
CA GLY A 228 27.76 -5.61 8.91
C GLY A 228 29.28 -5.66 9.08
N PRO A 229 30.04 -6.10 8.06
CA PRO A 229 31.50 -6.05 8.10
C PRO A 229 31.98 -4.59 8.14
N GLN A 230 32.82 -4.26 9.12
CA GLN A 230 33.40 -2.92 9.23
C GLN A 230 34.36 -2.65 8.05
N PRO A 231 34.30 -1.47 7.41
CA PRO A 231 35.32 -1.05 6.48
C PRO A 231 36.62 -0.77 7.24
N SER A 232 37.69 -1.46 6.82
CA SER A 232 39.06 -1.22 7.23
C SER A 232 39.48 0.21 6.86
N ALA A 233 39.49 1.10 7.85
CA ALA A 233 40.06 2.43 7.73
C ALA A 233 41.37 2.50 8.55
N LEU A 234 42.45 2.79 7.83
CA LEU A 234 43.77 3.14 8.33
C LEU A 234 43.67 4.21 9.44
N SER A 235 44.34 3.97 10.56
CA SER A 235 44.54 4.94 11.62
C SER A 235 45.44 6.10 11.16
N PRO A 236 45.27 7.28 11.76
CA PRO A 236 46.32 7.74 12.67
C PRO A 236 45.80 8.25 14.02
N GLN A 237 46.68 8.07 15.01
CA GLN A 237 46.57 8.34 16.45
C GLN A 237 46.09 9.76 16.80
N PRO A 238 45.53 9.94 18.02
CA PRO A 238 46.29 10.74 18.99
C PRO A 238 46.22 10.26 20.46
N PHE A 239 47.39 10.32 21.10
CA PHE A 239 47.74 10.87 22.42
C PHE A 239 46.86 10.62 23.68
N PHE A 240 47.58 10.20 24.73
CA PHE A 240 47.19 9.89 26.11
C PHE A 240 46.55 11.03 26.92
N GLY A 241 45.59 10.69 27.79
CA GLY A 241 45.17 11.47 28.97
C GLY A 241 43.95 10.84 29.69
N PRO A 242 43.85 10.87 31.03
CA PRO A 242 43.33 9.73 31.83
C PRO A 242 41.83 9.75 32.18
N GLN A 243 41.27 8.55 32.37
CA GLN A 243 39.98 8.30 33.04
C GLN A 243 40.06 8.56 34.56
N PRO A 244 38.91 8.76 35.24
CA PRO A 244 38.27 7.67 36.02
C PRO A 244 36.73 7.73 35.89
N SER A 245 35.86 6.78 36.28
CA SER A 245 35.88 5.55 37.09
C SER A 245 34.48 4.90 37.06
N ALA A 246 34.42 3.58 37.31
CA ALA A 246 33.33 2.83 37.98
C ALA A 246 31.98 2.70 37.21
N LEU A 247 31.26 1.57 37.18
CA LEU A 247 31.17 0.39 38.04
C LEU A 247 30.51 -0.74 37.23
N SER A 248 31.04 -1.94 37.39
CA SER A 248 30.45 -3.21 36.96
C SER A 248 29.45 -3.73 38.00
N LEU A 249 28.37 -4.38 37.55
CA LEU A 249 27.75 -5.46 38.32
C LEU A 249 27.09 -6.48 37.40
N VAL A 250 27.64 -7.68 37.46
CA VAL A 250 27.17 -8.94 36.89
C VAL A 250 26.29 -9.66 37.93
N ALA A 251 25.47 -10.59 37.44
CA ALA A 251 24.79 -11.70 38.14
C ALA A 251 23.38 -11.40 38.67
N LEU A 252 22.39 -12.30 38.67
CA LEU A 252 22.19 -13.66 38.14
C LEU A 252 20.70 -13.94 38.40
N SER A 253 19.94 -14.51 37.46
CA SER A 253 19.06 -15.64 37.79
C SER A 253 18.64 -16.36 36.51
N GLN A 254 19.12 -17.60 36.41
CA GLN A 254 18.65 -18.62 35.50
C GLN A 254 17.40 -19.27 36.10
N ALA A 255 16.45 -19.68 35.25
CA ALA A 255 15.92 -21.06 35.21
C ALA A 255 14.65 -21.14 34.35
N ALA A 256 14.79 -21.63 33.12
CA ALA A 256 13.84 -22.55 32.49
C ALA A 256 14.51 -23.08 31.20
N GLN A 257 15.01 -24.31 31.26
CA GLN A 257 15.52 -25.03 30.08
C GLN A 257 14.34 -25.46 29.18
N PRO A 258 14.49 -25.39 27.84
CA PRO A 258 13.51 -25.96 26.92
C PRO A 258 13.82 -27.44 26.66
N THR A 259 12.78 -28.26 26.66
CA THR A 259 12.83 -29.65 26.18
C THR A 259 12.97 -29.69 24.67
N ASN A 260 13.98 -30.44 24.27
CA ASN A 260 14.39 -30.78 22.92
C ASN A 260 13.24 -31.45 22.12
N ASN A 261 12.89 -30.90 20.96
CA ASN A 261 12.44 -31.72 19.84
C ASN A 261 12.78 -31.00 18.53
N ASN A 262 13.77 -31.59 17.87
CA ASN A 262 14.41 -31.14 16.64
C ASN A 262 13.48 -31.46 15.46
N GLN A 263 13.06 -30.45 14.70
CA GLN A 263 12.71 -30.62 13.29
C GLN A 263 13.24 -29.40 12.54
N GLN A 264 14.35 -29.62 11.84
CA GLN A 264 15.08 -28.63 11.06
C GLN A 264 14.18 -28.05 9.97
N ALA A 265 14.13 -26.72 9.86
CA ALA A 265 13.59 -26.03 8.69
C ALA A 265 14.36 -26.49 7.45
N ASN A 266 13.66 -26.84 6.36
CA ASN A 266 14.34 -27.36 5.17
C ASN A 266 15.19 -26.25 4.51
N PRO A 267 16.53 -26.33 4.57
CA PRO A 267 17.40 -25.31 3.99
C PRO A 267 17.25 -25.19 2.46
N ALA A 268 16.77 -26.24 1.78
CA ALA A 268 16.54 -26.22 0.34
C ALA A 268 15.41 -25.25 -0.06
N LEU A 269 14.36 -25.14 0.76
CA LEU A 269 13.23 -24.26 0.49
C LEU A 269 13.61 -22.77 0.67
N ALA A 270 14.39 -22.47 1.71
CA ALA A 270 14.91 -21.13 1.95
C ALA A 270 15.89 -20.68 0.86
N ALA A 271 16.82 -21.57 0.46
CA ALA A 271 17.79 -21.28 -0.60
C ALA A 271 17.11 -21.09 -1.97
N ALA A 272 16.07 -21.85 -2.27
CA ALA A 272 15.33 -21.71 -3.53
C ALA A 272 14.53 -20.40 -3.60
N ALA A 273 13.92 -19.97 -2.48
CA ALA A 273 13.21 -18.70 -2.40
C ALA A 273 14.14 -17.50 -2.58
N GLU A 274 15.32 -17.53 -1.95
CA GLU A 274 16.33 -16.49 -2.07
C GLU A 274 16.93 -16.42 -3.48
N ALA A 275 17.16 -17.57 -4.11
CA ALA A 275 17.63 -17.66 -5.50
C ALA A 275 16.59 -17.11 -6.50
N LEU A 276 15.31 -17.45 -6.36
CA LEU A 276 14.23 -16.93 -7.22
C LEU A 276 14.07 -15.41 -7.08
N ALA A 277 14.18 -14.89 -5.85
CA ALA A 277 14.16 -13.46 -5.60
C ALA A 277 15.37 -12.74 -6.24
N SER A 278 16.56 -13.34 -6.19
CA SER A 278 17.77 -12.78 -6.82
C SER A 278 17.72 -12.74 -8.35
N LEU A 279 16.94 -13.65 -8.96
CA LEU A 279 16.70 -13.70 -10.40
C LEU A 279 15.58 -12.75 -10.87
N GLY A 280 14.90 -12.07 -9.94
CA GLY A 280 13.78 -11.18 -10.25
C GLY A 280 12.53 -11.92 -10.75
N ALA A 281 12.41 -13.22 -10.42
CA ALA A 281 11.27 -14.03 -10.83
C ALA A 281 9.96 -13.45 -10.26
N THR A 282 8.96 -13.35 -11.11
CA THR A 282 7.62 -12.86 -10.79
C THR A 282 6.61 -13.99 -10.88
N GLU A 283 5.38 -13.74 -10.43
CA GLU A 283 4.30 -14.74 -10.46
C GLU A 283 3.93 -15.17 -11.90
N ASP A 284 4.33 -14.39 -12.91
CA ASP A 284 4.11 -14.68 -14.32
C ASP A 284 5.14 -15.69 -14.89
N ASP A 285 6.25 -15.94 -14.19
CA ASP A 285 7.33 -16.85 -14.60
C ASP A 285 6.99 -18.33 -14.27
N THR A 286 5.80 -18.74 -14.66
CA THR A 286 5.17 -20.04 -14.33
C THR A 286 6.04 -21.25 -14.67
N ALA A 287 6.80 -21.21 -15.78
CA ALA A 287 7.71 -22.28 -16.17
C ALA A 287 8.93 -22.41 -15.22
N LEU A 288 9.48 -21.27 -14.78
CA LEU A 288 10.60 -21.22 -13.84
C LEU A 288 10.15 -21.73 -12.47
N LEU A 289 9.02 -21.23 -11.98
CA LEU A 289 8.43 -21.64 -10.70
C LEU A 289 8.09 -23.14 -10.67
N ALA A 290 7.53 -23.67 -11.76
CA ALA A 290 7.25 -25.10 -11.90
C ALA A 290 8.53 -25.96 -11.88
N SER A 291 9.58 -25.51 -12.59
CA SER A 291 10.87 -26.21 -12.63
C SER A 291 11.55 -26.23 -11.25
N THR A 292 11.55 -25.09 -10.54
CA THR A 292 12.12 -25.00 -9.19
C THR A 292 11.37 -25.88 -8.20
N ALA A 293 10.03 -25.88 -8.25
CA ALA A 293 9.21 -26.75 -7.41
C ALA A 293 9.49 -28.24 -7.65
N GLN A 294 9.67 -28.63 -8.92
CA GLN A 294 10.01 -30.01 -9.28
C GLN A 294 11.42 -30.40 -8.80
N ALA A 295 12.38 -29.47 -8.86
CA ALA A 295 13.74 -29.69 -8.36
C ALA A 295 13.79 -29.84 -6.83
N ILE A 296 13.04 -29.02 -6.08
CA ILE A 296 12.94 -29.15 -4.62
C ILE A 296 12.35 -30.51 -4.24
N LYS A 297 11.29 -30.94 -4.94
CA LYS A 297 10.65 -32.24 -4.74
C LYS A 297 11.60 -33.43 -4.99
N GLN A 298 12.54 -33.30 -5.94
CA GLN A 298 13.55 -34.33 -6.21
C GLN A 298 14.67 -34.37 -5.15
N LEU A 299 14.87 -33.29 -4.39
CA LEU A 299 15.86 -33.21 -3.32
C LEU A 299 15.30 -33.67 -1.96
N GLU A 300 13.97 -33.70 -1.81
CA GLU A 300 13.28 -34.13 -0.58
C GLU A 300 12.83 -35.60 -0.60
N GLY A 301 12.96 -36.29 -1.74
CA GLY A 301 12.63 -37.73 -1.91
C GLY A 301 13.86 -38.61 -2.01
#